data_AF-A0A917AG78-F1
#
_entry.id   AF-A0A917AG78-F1
#
_cell.length_a   1.000
_cell.length_b   1.000
_cell.length_c   1.000
_cell.angle_alpha   90.00
_cell.angle_beta   90.00
_cell.angle_gamma   90.00
#
_symmetry.space_group_name_H-M   'P 1'
#
loop_
_entity.id
_entity.type
_entity.pdbx_description
1 polymer ?
#
loop_
_entity_poly.entity_id
_entity_poly.type
_entity_poly.pdbx_seq_one_letter_code
_entity_poly.pdbx_strand_id
1 'polypeptide(L)'
;MIDIQNDLRWKRFNDPDRIAPNSGRQFNGMFPIDFDHPHPWRHVSLQVSGEDTLEFGDDRLTADLCQVGQSFFIRGEVRLPLLGTKEALVYTPWISVSLDNFKSYLNSKQSGDFSSFSSANGWMMNYLQGWDMTSWLPATLNFIAEASRPVIDVHPHHHPISMAQRNGVNFDQVLDLYAAAGHDIRPHLLED
;
A
#
# COMPACT_ATOMS: atom_id res chain seq x y z
N MET A 1 -20.40 16.11 9.11
CA MET A 1 -19.71 14.88 8.67
C MET A 1 -20.81 13.95 8.21
N ILE A 2 -20.83 13.56 6.94
CA ILE A 2 -21.83 12.61 6.43
C ILE A 2 -21.53 11.26 7.07
N ASP A 3 -22.55 10.62 7.63
CA ASP A 3 -22.46 9.23 8.05
C ASP A 3 -22.22 8.37 6.81
N ILE A 4 -21.07 7.71 6.75
CA ILE A 4 -20.66 6.92 5.59
C ILE A 4 -21.67 5.82 5.23
N GLN A 5 -22.42 5.32 6.22
CA GLN A 5 -23.48 4.33 5.99
C GLN A 5 -24.67 4.88 5.20
N ASN A 6 -24.80 6.21 5.14
CA ASN A 6 -25.84 6.91 4.37
C ASN A 6 -25.31 7.53 3.07
N ASP A 7 -24.01 7.46 2.80
CA ASP A 7 -23.43 7.93 1.53
C ASP A 7 -23.79 6.95 0.39
N LEU A 8 -24.57 7.42 -0.59
CA LEU A 8 -24.98 6.59 -1.73
C LEU A 8 -23.78 6.13 -2.57
N ARG A 9 -22.72 6.93 -2.66
CA ARG A 9 -21.50 6.56 -3.38
C ARG A 9 -20.82 5.38 -2.67
N TRP A 10 -20.80 5.39 -1.34
CA TRP A 10 -20.26 4.29 -0.54
C TRP A 10 -21.07 3.01 -0.71
N LYS A 11 -22.40 3.11 -0.68
CA LYS A 11 -23.28 1.94 -0.93
C LYS A 11 -23.04 1.35 -2.32
N ARG A 12 -22.98 2.18 -3.36
CA ARG A 12 -22.70 1.75 -4.74
C ARG A 12 -21.31 1.16 -4.91
N PHE A 13 -20.33 1.67 -4.19
CA PHE A 13 -18.95 1.18 -4.26
C PHE A 13 -18.79 -0.23 -3.64
N ASN A 14 -19.67 -0.58 -2.70
CA ASN A 14 -19.69 -1.87 -2.00
C ASN A 14 -20.82 -2.79 -2.48
N ASP A 15 -21.53 -2.43 -3.55
CA ASP A 15 -22.59 -3.26 -4.12
C ASP A 15 -21.96 -4.27 -5.10
N PRO A 16 -21.87 -5.57 -4.74
CA PRO A 16 -21.22 -6.56 -5.58
C PRO A 16 -22.01 -6.85 -6.85
N ASP A 17 -23.28 -6.47 -6.95
CA ASP A 17 -24.09 -6.73 -8.14
C ASP A 17 -24.15 -5.51 -9.08
N ARG A 18 -23.58 -4.37 -8.64
CA ARG A 18 -23.63 -3.13 -9.41
C ARG A 18 -22.55 -3.05 -10.48
N ILE A 19 -23.01 -2.86 -11.71
CA ILE A 19 -22.19 -2.50 -12.85
C ILE A 19 -22.33 -1.00 -13.10
N ALA A 20 -21.22 -0.27 -13.10
CA ALA A 20 -21.22 1.17 -13.33
C ALA A 20 -21.73 1.47 -14.76
N PRO A 21 -22.78 2.29 -14.91
CA PRO A 21 -23.47 2.47 -16.20
C PRO A 21 -22.59 3.12 -17.27
N ASN A 22 -21.64 3.95 -16.86
CA ASN A 22 -20.77 4.69 -17.80
C ASN A 22 -19.56 3.91 -18.30
N SER A 23 -19.14 2.86 -17.62
CA SER A 23 -17.88 2.15 -17.92
C SER A 23 -18.02 0.63 -17.98
N GLY A 24 -19.13 0.08 -17.49
CA GLY A 24 -19.30 -1.35 -17.30
C GLY A 24 -18.41 -1.93 -16.19
N ARG A 25 -17.70 -1.08 -15.42
CA ARG A 25 -16.82 -1.54 -14.34
C ARG A 25 -17.64 -1.92 -13.11
N GLN A 26 -17.18 -2.96 -12.43
CA GLN A 26 -17.72 -3.40 -11.16
C GLN A 26 -16.69 -3.13 -10.06
N PHE A 27 -17.15 -2.73 -8.89
CA PHE A 27 -16.33 -2.54 -7.70
C PHE A 27 -16.94 -3.35 -6.56
N ASN A 28 -16.08 -3.87 -5.69
CA ASN A 28 -16.49 -4.65 -4.53
C ASN A 28 -15.76 -4.14 -3.29
N GLY A 29 -15.95 -2.85 -3.01
CA GLY A 29 -15.29 -2.15 -1.93
C GLY A 29 -13.88 -1.66 -2.27
N MET A 30 -13.14 -1.28 -1.22
CA MET A 30 -11.80 -0.72 -1.36
C MET A 30 -10.79 -1.72 -1.92
N PHE A 31 -9.85 -1.21 -2.71
CA PHE A 31 -8.73 -1.96 -3.28
C PHE A 31 -7.41 -1.23 -2.99
N PRO A 32 -6.28 -1.96 -2.89
CA PRO A 32 -5.01 -1.34 -2.56
C PRO A 32 -4.50 -0.45 -3.71
N ILE A 33 -3.74 0.59 -3.35
CA ILE A 33 -2.91 1.36 -4.27
C ILE A 33 -1.52 0.74 -4.25
N ASP A 34 -1.18 0.06 -5.34
CA ASP A 34 -0.01 -0.80 -5.43
C ASP A 34 1.22 -0.11 -6.04
N PHE A 35 2.40 -0.48 -5.55
CA PHE A 35 3.68 -0.10 -6.15
C PHE A 35 4.42 -1.35 -6.62
N ASP A 36 4.66 -1.43 -7.94
CA ASP A 36 5.35 -2.56 -8.56
C ASP A 36 6.73 -2.82 -7.97
N HIS A 37 7.47 -1.76 -7.64
CA HIS A 37 8.86 -1.83 -7.19
C HIS A 37 9.25 -0.58 -6.38
N PRO A 38 10.34 -0.63 -5.60
CA PRO A 38 10.87 0.56 -4.93
C PRO A 38 11.45 1.55 -5.96
N HIS A 39 11.47 2.85 -5.65
CA HIS A 39 11.98 3.88 -6.55
C HIS A 39 13.42 3.64 -7.07
N PRO A 40 14.36 3.04 -6.30
CA PRO A 40 15.69 2.70 -6.80
C PRO A 40 15.75 1.62 -7.89
N TRP A 41 14.69 0.83 -8.11
CA TRP A 41 14.67 -0.18 -9.17
C TRP A 41 14.58 0.51 -10.55
N ARG A 42 15.53 0.20 -11.45
CA ARG A 42 15.68 0.85 -12.77
C ARG A 42 15.45 -0.10 -13.95
N HIS A 43 15.01 -1.33 -13.70
CA HIS A 43 14.72 -2.32 -14.74
C HIS A 43 13.21 -2.33 -15.05
N VAL A 44 12.80 -3.22 -15.96
CA VAL A 44 11.37 -3.48 -16.22
C VAL A 44 10.64 -3.88 -14.93
N SER A 45 9.36 -3.55 -14.82
CA SER A 45 8.53 -3.98 -13.69
C SER A 45 7.99 -5.39 -13.89
N LEU A 46 7.60 -6.06 -12.79
CA LEU A 46 6.95 -7.38 -12.84
C LEU A 46 5.65 -7.34 -13.65
N GLN A 47 4.87 -6.26 -13.53
CA GLN A 47 3.62 -6.09 -14.27
C GLN A 47 3.86 -6.06 -15.78
N VAL A 48 4.90 -5.34 -16.22
CA VAL A 48 5.22 -5.22 -17.66
C VAL A 48 5.87 -6.49 -18.20
N SER A 49 6.72 -7.17 -17.42
CA SER A 49 7.34 -8.42 -17.85
C SER A 49 6.35 -9.59 -17.88
N GLY A 50 5.37 -9.60 -16.97
CA GLY A 50 4.49 -10.75 -16.73
C GLY A 50 5.16 -11.90 -15.98
N GLU A 51 6.37 -11.69 -15.44
CA GLU A 51 7.15 -12.68 -14.72
C GLU A 51 6.97 -12.53 -13.20
N ASP A 52 7.06 -13.64 -12.45
CA ASP A 52 6.95 -13.63 -10.98
C ASP A 52 8.26 -13.19 -10.29
N THR A 53 9.38 -13.26 -10.99
CA THR A 53 10.71 -12.89 -10.50
C THR A 53 11.55 -12.31 -11.63
N LEU A 54 12.26 -11.23 -11.34
CA LEU A 54 13.20 -10.58 -12.25
C LEU A 54 14.59 -10.56 -11.63
N GLU A 55 15.60 -10.90 -12.43
CA GLU A 55 17.01 -10.93 -12.01
C GLU A 55 17.89 -10.26 -13.05
N PHE A 56 18.69 -9.29 -12.62
CA PHE A 56 19.59 -8.49 -13.46
C PHE A 56 20.94 -8.32 -12.74
N GLY A 57 21.86 -9.28 -12.94
CA GLY A 57 23.13 -9.29 -12.20
C GLY A 57 22.90 -9.48 -10.70
N ASP A 58 23.32 -8.51 -9.89
CA ASP A 58 23.11 -8.50 -8.43
C ASP A 58 21.73 -7.97 -8.01
N ASP A 59 20.92 -7.49 -8.96
CA ASP A 59 19.60 -6.95 -8.71
C ASP A 59 18.53 -8.05 -8.85
N ARG A 60 17.59 -8.09 -7.91
CA ARG A 60 16.49 -9.05 -7.91
C ARG A 60 15.19 -8.42 -7.43
N LEU A 61 14.08 -8.74 -8.08
CA LEU A 61 12.74 -8.30 -7.70
C LEU A 61 11.76 -9.47 -7.73
N THR A 62 10.95 -9.58 -6.69
CA THR A 62 9.78 -10.47 -6.57
C THR A 62 8.60 -9.64 -6.08
N ALA A 63 7.41 -10.24 -5.92
CA ALA A 63 6.21 -9.53 -5.49
C ALA A 63 6.34 -8.75 -4.16
N ASP A 64 7.18 -9.23 -3.22
CA ASP A 64 7.31 -8.63 -1.88
C ASP A 64 8.76 -8.31 -1.46
N LEU A 65 9.76 -8.69 -2.26
CA LEU A 65 11.18 -8.57 -1.93
C LEU A 65 11.97 -8.01 -3.10
N CYS A 66 12.86 -7.06 -2.80
CA CYS A 66 13.72 -6.45 -3.80
C CYS A 66 15.13 -6.26 -3.25
N GLN A 67 16.12 -6.51 -4.10
CA GLN A 67 17.53 -6.21 -3.88
C GLN A 67 18.02 -5.38 -5.08
N VAL A 68 18.71 -4.29 -4.78
CA VAL A 68 19.43 -3.47 -5.79
C VAL A 68 20.86 -3.30 -5.30
N GLY A 69 21.79 -4.04 -5.91
CA GLY A 69 23.17 -4.21 -5.42
C GLY A 69 23.20 -4.65 -3.96
N GLN A 70 23.60 -3.73 -3.07
CA GLN A 70 23.70 -3.95 -1.62
C GLN A 70 22.56 -3.32 -0.81
N SER A 71 21.52 -2.83 -1.49
CA SER A 71 20.32 -2.26 -0.87
C SER A 71 19.18 -3.27 -0.90
N PHE A 72 18.47 -3.40 0.22
CA PHE A 72 17.42 -4.41 0.41
C PHE A 72 16.09 -3.72 0.75
N PHE A 73 15.02 -4.19 0.14
CA PHE A 73 13.70 -3.60 0.28
C PHE A 73 12.63 -4.67 0.49
N ILE A 74 11.70 -4.38 1.40
CA ILE A 74 10.55 -5.23 1.69
C ILE A 74 9.28 -4.41 1.39
N ARG A 75 8.32 -5.03 0.71
CA ARG A 75 7.00 -4.44 0.48
C ARG A 75 6.16 -4.58 1.74
N GLY A 76 5.48 -3.51 2.13
CA GLY A 76 4.59 -3.49 3.28
C GLY A 76 3.36 -2.64 3.03
N GLU A 77 2.49 -2.55 4.03
CA GLU A 77 1.19 -1.88 3.92
C GLU A 77 1.14 -0.61 4.77
N VAL A 78 0.90 0.53 4.14
CA VAL A 78 0.46 1.73 4.85
C VAL A 78 -1.08 1.71 4.86
N ARG A 79 -1.67 1.51 6.03
CA ARG A 79 -3.12 1.42 6.22
C ARG A 79 -3.66 2.75 6.75
N LEU A 80 -4.65 3.31 6.05
CA LEU A 80 -5.35 4.54 6.41
C LEU A 80 -6.79 4.19 6.80
N PRO A 81 -7.14 4.14 8.10
CA PRO A 81 -8.48 3.76 8.53
C PRO A 81 -9.56 4.66 7.93
N LEU A 82 -10.62 4.06 7.39
CA LEU A 82 -11.76 4.81 6.87
C LEU A 82 -12.77 5.08 7.99
N LEU A 83 -12.97 6.35 8.30
CA LEU A 83 -13.86 6.80 9.37
C LEU A 83 -15.29 6.27 9.18
N GLY A 84 -15.86 5.74 10.27
CA GLY A 84 -17.22 5.18 10.27
C GLY A 84 -17.32 3.74 9.75
N THR A 85 -16.18 3.08 9.48
CA THR A 85 -16.11 1.68 9.04
C THR A 85 -15.02 0.91 9.81
N LYS A 86 -14.91 -0.39 9.55
CA LYS A 86 -13.78 -1.22 10.00
C LYS A 86 -12.69 -1.36 8.91
N GLU A 87 -12.89 -0.72 7.77
CA GLU A 87 -12.03 -0.87 6.62
C GLU A 87 -10.94 0.21 6.60
N ALA A 88 -9.92 0.01 5.76
CA ALA A 88 -8.84 0.96 5.56
C ALA A 88 -8.48 1.04 4.07
N LEU A 89 -8.14 2.24 3.60
CA LEU A 89 -7.43 2.38 2.33
C LEU A 89 -5.98 1.90 2.55
N VAL A 90 -5.49 1.06 1.65
CA VAL A 90 -4.15 0.46 1.76
C VAL A 90 -3.28 0.96 0.62
N TYR A 91 -2.10 1.48 0.95
CA TYR A 91 -0.98 1.61 0.00
C TYR A 91 0.00 0.47 0.24
N THR A 92 0.67 -0.04 -0.79
CA THR A 92 1.68 -1.11 -0.64
C THR A 92 3.10 -0.68 -1.02
N PRO A 93 3.67 0.37 -0.40
CA PRO A 93 4.99 0.86 -0.76
C PRO A 93 6.10 -0.08 -0.26
N TRP A 94 7.31 0.23 -0.69
CA TRP A 94 8.52 -0.48 -0.32
C TRP A 94 9.30 0.29 0.74
N ILE A 95 9.85 -0.44 1.72
CA ILE A 95 10.73 0.13 2.74
C ILE A 95 12.15 -0.42 2.57
N SER A 96 13.17 0.41 2.72
CA SER A 96 14.56 -0.07 2.79
C SER A 96 14.85 -0.67 4.17
N VAL A 97 15.57 -1.77 4.22
CA VAL A 97 16.02 -2.41 5.47
C VAL A 97 17.50 -2.77 5.41
N SER A 98 18.11 -3.05 6.57
CA SER A 98 19.44 -3.64 6.63
C SER A 98 19.44 -5.08 6.09
N LEU A 99 20.61 -5.57 5.69
CA LEU A 99 20.78 -6.96 5.26
C LEU A 99 20.33 -7.96 6.34
N ASP A 100 20.64 -7.69 7.61
CA ASP A 100 20.26 -8.57 8.71
C ASP A 100 18.74 -8.63 8.88
N ASN A 101 18.05 -7.49 8.82
CA ASN A 101 16.59 -7.44 8.86
C ASN A 101 15.96 -8.12 7.63
N PHE A 102 16.54 -7.95 6.45
CA PHE A 102 16.09 -8.61 5.23
C PHE A 102 16.20 -10.14 5.32
N LYS A 103 17.34 -10.65 5.81
CA LYS A 103 17.56 -12.08 6.04
C LYS A 103 16.61 -12.63 7.10
N SER A 104 16.42 -11.91 8.20
CA SER A 104 15.47 -12.31 9.25
C SER A 104 14.05 -12.42 8.70
N TYR A 105 13.61 -11.43 7.91
CA TYR A 105 12.30 -11.51 7.25
C TYR A 105 12.16 -12.72 6.34
N LEU A 106 13.17 -12.96 5.48
CA LEU A 106 13.21 -14.10 4.57
C LEU A 106 13.08 -15.42 5.32
N ASN A 107 13.86 -15.59 6.39
CA ASN A 107 13.83 -16.79 7.22
C ASN A 107 12.45 -16.97 7.85
N SER A 108 11.86 -15.91 8.41
CA SER A 108 10.51 -15.95 8.97
C SER A 108 9.43 -16.29 7.94
N LYS A 109 9.52 -15.76 6.72
CA LYS A 109 8.58 -16.07 5.63
C LYS A 109 8.69 -17.54 5.21
N GLN A 110 9.90 -18.10 5.17
CA GLN A 110 10.12 -19.50 4.79
C GLN A 110 9.70 -20.49 5.89
N SER A 111 9.94 -20.16 7.15
CA SER A 111 9.57 -21.02 8.28
C SER A 111 8.09 -20.88 8.67
N GLY A 112 7.45 -19.78 8.28
CA GLY A 112 6.14 -19.37 8.80
C GLY A 112 6.21 -18.86 10.24
N ASP A 113 7.41 -18.68 10.80
CA ASP A 113 7.64 -18.22 12.17
C ASP A 113 8.22 -16.82 12.21
N PHE A 114 7.36 -15.86 12.54
CA PHE A 114 7.70 -14.44 12.69
C PHE A 114 8.15 -14.05 14.11
N SER A 115 8.32 -15.00 15.03
CA SER A 115 8.75 -14.71 16.40
C SER A 115 10.13 -14.03 16.48
N SER A 116 10.99 -14.31 15.49
CA SER A 116 12.35 -13.77 15.41
C SER A 116 12.44 -12.42 14.68
N PHE A 117 11.37 -11.95 14.04
CA PHE A 117 11.35 -10.69 13.31
C PHE A 117 10.08 -9.91 13.60
N SER A 118 10.12 -9.07 14.63
CA SER A 118 8.97 -8.29 15.08
C SER A 118 8.85 -6.93 14.38
N SER A 119 9.98 -6.29 14.06
CA SER A 119 10.00 -5.02 13.34
C SER A 119 11.35 -4.70 12.70
N ALA A 120 11.34 -3.78 11.74
CA ALA A 120 12.54 -3.17 11.18
C ALA A 120 12.33 -1.68 10.88
N ASN A 121 13.31 -0.85 11.25
CA ASN A 121 13.32 0.54 10.85
C ASN A 121 13.90 0.69 9.44
N GLY A 122 13.41 1.69 8.73
CA GLY A 122 13.77 1.92 7.34
C GLY A 122 13.32 3.28 6.82
N TRP A 123 13.43 3.45 5.52
CA TRP A 123 12.93 4.59 4.79
C TRP A 123 11.92 4.11 3.76
N MET A 124 10.80 4.80 3.65
CA MET A 124 9.80 4.55 2.61
C MET A 124 10.34 5.01 1.26
N MET A 125 10.47 4.07 0.32
CA MET A 125 11.15 4.23 -0.97
C MET A 125 10.18 4.45 -2.13
N ASN A 126 8.97 4.92 -1.85
CA ASN A 126 8.00 5.37 -2.83
C ASN A 126 7.38 6.69 -2.38
N TYR A 127 7.04 7.54 -3.34
CA TYR A 127 6.18 8.69 -3.10
C TYR A 127 4.72 8.22 -3.17
N LEU A 128 3.96 8.42 -2.10
CA LEU A 128 2.55 8.02 -2.08
C LEU A 128 1.71 9.04 -2.86
N GLN A 129 0.98 8.58 -3.87
CA GLN A 129 0.11 9.44 -4.66
C GLN A 129 -0.92 10.13 -3.76
N GLY A 130 -1.20 11.40 -4.05
CA GLY A 130 -2.12 12.21 -3.24
C GLY A 130 -1.53 12.77 -1.94
N TRP A 131 -0.24 12.52 -1.67
CA TRP A 131 0.48 13.11 -0.54
C TRP A 131 1.62 14.00 -1.04
N ASP A 132 1.74 15.18 -0.44
CA ASP A 132 2.90 16.03 -0.67
C ASP A 132 4.08 15.49 0.13
N MET A 133 4.98 14.80 -0.57
CA MET A 133 6.18 14.22 -0.01
C MET A 133 7.40 14.91 -0.62
N THR A 134 8.12 15.67 0.20
CA THR A 134 9.31 16.43 -0.21
C THR A 134 10.62 15.67 0.05
N SER A 135 10.57 14.58 0.81
CA SER A 135 11.71 13.71 1.10
C SER A 135 11.26 12.27 1.36
N TRP A 136 12.22 11.34 1.38
CA TRP A 136 11.96 10.00 1.92
C TRP A 136 11.56 10.11 3.39
N LEU A 137 10.54 9.35 3.77
CA LEU A 137 10.04 9.34 5.14
C LEU A 137 10.63 8.16 5.90
N PRO A 138 11.16 8.37 7.11
CA PRO A 138 11.50 7.26 7.97
C PRO A 138 10.22 6.50 8.33
N ALA A 139 10.33 5.19 8.46
CA ALA A 139 9.20 4.34 8.81
C ALA A 139 9.66 3.10 9.58
N THR A 140 8.71 2.49 10.29
CA THR A 140 8.91 1.20 10.97
C THR A 140 8.03 0.16 10.28
N LEU A 141 8.64 -0.93 9.84
CA LEU A 141 7.97 -2.10 9.29
C LEU A 141 7.66 -3.05 10.44
N ASN A 142 6.41 -3.35 10.71
CA ASN A 142 5.96 -4.20 11.81
C ASN A 142 5.31 -5.47 11.28
N PHE A 143 5.66 -6.60 11.89
CA PHE A 143 5.10 -7.90 11.55
C PHE A 143 3.89 -8.16 12.41
N ILE A 144 2.76 -8.44 11.76
CA ILE A 144 1.49 -8.73 12.41
C ILE A 144 1.05 -10.11 11.94
N ALA A 145 0.80 -11.03 12.87
CA ALA A 145 0.56 -12.45 12.58
C ALA A 145 -0.64 -12.66 11.64
N GLU A 146 -1.65 -11.81 11.74
CA GLU A 146 -2.89 -11.89 10.95
C GLU A 146 -2.79 -11.19 9.58
N ALA A 147 -1.65 -10.56 9.26
CA ALA A 147 -1.47 -9.81 8.02
C ALA A 147 -0.63 -10.59 7.00
N SER A 148 -1.05 -10.58 5.73
CA SER A 148 -0.30 -11.19 4.63
C SER A 148 1.00 -10.44 4.32
N ARG A 149 1.04 -9.15 4.63
CA ARG A 149 2.22 -8.28 4.53
C ARG A 149 2.45 -7.51 5.83
N PRO A 150 3.69 -7.07 6.08
CA PRO A 150 4.00 -6.29 7.26
C PRO A 150 3.37 -4.89 7.14
N VAL A 151 3.00 -4.29 8.27
CA VAL A 151 2.39 -2.96 8.32
C VAL A 151 3.47 -1.91 8.52
N ILE A 152 3.39 -0.82 7.75
CA ILE A 152 4.34 0.29 7.79
C ILE A 152 3.75 1.40 8.64
N ASP A 153 4.43 1.76 9.73
CA ASP A 153 4.18 2.95 10.53
C ASP A 153 5.07 4.09 10.05
N VAL A 154 4.48 5.15 9.49
CA VAL A 154 5.22 6.27 8.91
C VAL A 154 5.57 7.30 9.97
N HIS A 155 6.81 7.81 9.91
CA HIS A 155 7.34 8.88 10.75
C HIS A 155 7.69 10.12 9.90
N PRO A 156 7.80 11.31 10.52
CA PRO A 156 7.44 11.62 11.91
C PRO A 156 5.93 11.66 12.13
N HIS A 157 5.50 11.57 13.38
CA HIS A 157 4.07 11.53 13.73
C HIS A 157 3.25 12.74 13.23
N HIS A 158 3.88 13.90 13.04
CA HIS A 158 3.22 15.11 12.52
C HIS A 158 3.16 15.17 10.98
N HIS A 159 3.75 14.19 10.28
CA HIS A 159 3.59 14.10 8.83
C HIS A 159 2.13 13.77 8.49
N PRO A 160 1.53 14.36 7.44
CA PRO A 160 0.13 14.12 7.07
C PRO A 160 -0.25 12.64 6.93
N ILE A 161 0.64 11.81 6.35
CA ILE A 161 0.43 10.36 6.25
C ILE A 161 0.33 9.71 7.65
N SER A 162 1.25 10.03 8.56
CA SER A 162 1.24 9.49 9.93
C SER A 162 0.03 9.97 10.74
N MET A 163 -0.46 11.19 10.47
CA MET A 163 -1.71 11.68 11.03
C MET A 163 -2.91 10.90 10.49
N ALA A 164 -2.95 10.61 9.18
CA ALA A 164 -4.01 9.84 8.55
C ALA A 164 -4.05 8.38 9.02
N GLN A 165 -2.90 7.75 9.30
CA GLN A 165 -2.85 6.42 9.91
C GLN A 165 -3.52 6.38 11.30
N ARG A 166 -3.35 7.45 12.10
CA ARG A 166 -3.86 7.51 13.48
C ARG A 166 -5.30 8.02 13.57
N ASN A 167 -5.61 9.04 12.80
CA ASN A 167 -6.89 9.74 12.87
C ASN A 167 -7.89 9.23 11.84
N GLY A 168 -7.44 8.43 10.88
CA GLY A 168 -8.24 7.99 9.74
C GLY A 168 -8.43 9.07 8.67
N VAL A 169 -9.08 8.66 7.60
CA VAL A 169 -9.51 9.48 6.47
C VAL A 169 -11.02 9.33 6.28
N ASN A 170 -11.67 10.37 5.76
CA ASN A 170 -13.07 10.27 5.32
C ASN A 170 -13.17 9.76 3.87
N PHE A 171 -14.38 9.43 3.43
CA PHE A 171 -14.57 8.84 2.10
C PHE A 171 -14.22 9.79 0.94
N ASP A 172 -14.44 11.11 1.09
CA ASP A 172 -14.04 12.08 0.06
C ASP A 172 -12.52 12.09 -0.12
N GLN A 173 -11.76 12.02 0.98
CA GLN A 173 -10.30 11.88 0.94
C GLN A 173 -9.88 10.56 0.28
N VAL A 174 -10.56 9.44 0.54
CA VAL A 174 -10.27 8.18 -0.15
C VAL A 174 -10.47 8.31 -1.66
N LEU A 175 -11.55 8.97 -2.10
CA LEU A 175 -11.78 9.23 -3.51
C LEU A 175 -10.72 10.16 -4.13
N ASP A 176 -10.21 11.15 -3.38
CA ASP A 176 -9.10 12.02 -3.82
C ASP A 176 -7.81 11.22 -4.00
N LEU A 177 -7.51 10.34 -3.04
CA LEU A 177 -6.34 9.48 -3.07
C LEU A 177 -6.38 8.49 -4.24
N TYR A 178 -7.53 7.87 -4.51
CA TYR A 178 -7.68 7.02 -5.70
C TYR A 178 -7.52 7.81 -7.00
N ALA A 179 -8.12 9.00 -7.10
CA ALA A 179 -7.97 9.84 -8.29
C ALA A 179 -6.51 10.26 -8.51
N ALA A 180 -5.79 10.63 -7.44
CA ALA A 180 -4.36 10.96 -7.50
C ALA A 180 -3.50 9.75 -7.91
N ALA A 181 -3.92 8.53 -7.58
CA ALA A 181 -3.30 7.30 -8.02
C ALA A 181 -3.65 6.88 -9.47
N GLY A 182 -4.45 7.69 -10.19
CA GLY A 182 -4.88 7.37 -11.55
C GLY A 182 -6.09 6.43 -11.62
N HIS A 183 -6.76 6.20 -10.49
CA HIS A 183 -7.94 5.36 -10.37
C HIS A 183 -9.18 6.19 -10.00
N ASP A 184 -9.46 7.29 -10.71
CA ASP A 184 -10.65 8.10 -10.37
C ASP A 184 -11.93 7.28 -10.56
N ILE A 185 -12.51 6.84 -9.44
CA ILE A 185 -13.71 6.02 -9.41
C ILE A 185 -14.99 6.84 -9.31
N ARG A 186 -14.92 8.15 -9.02
CA ARG A 186 -16.11 8.99 -8.82
C ARG A 186 -17.10 8.93 -9.98
N PRO A 187 -16.67 8.99 -11.25
CA PRO A 187 -17.60 8.92 -12.37
C PRO A 187 -18.44 7.63 -12.33
N HIS A 188 -17.88 6.55 -11.81
CA HIS A 188 -18.53 5.24 -11.77
C HIS A 188 -19.52 5.09 -10.62
N LEU A 189 -19.52 6.02 -9.64
CA LEU A 189 -20.39 6.01 -8.46
C LEU A 189 -21.60 6.95 -8.59
N LEU A 190 -21.73 7.64 -9.73
CA LEU A 190 -22.87 8.50 -10.04
C LEU A 190 -24.17 7.70 -10.17
N GLU A 191 -25.29 8.42 -10.17
CA GLU A 191 -26.61 7.84 -10.44
C GLU A 191 -26.66 7.27 -11.87
N ASP A 192 -27.62 6.40 -12.10
CA ASP A 192 -27.85 5.78 -13.41
C ASP A 192 -28.47 6.75 -14.42
#